data_AF-A0A845RAQ2-F1
#
_entry.id   AF-A0A845RAQ2-F1
#
_cell.length_a   1.000
_cell.length_b   1.000
_cell.length_c   1.000
_cell.angle_alpha   90.00
_cell.angle_beta   90.00
_cell.angle_gamma   90.00
#
_symmetry.space_group_name_H-M   'P 1'
#
loop_
_entity.id
_entity.type
_entity.pdbx_description
1 polymer ?
#
loop_
_entity_poly.entity_id
_entity_poly.type
_entity_poly.pdbx_seq_one_letter_code
_entity_poly.pdbx_strand_id
1 'polypeptide(L)' 'MDLKFDVKEKVEELAEKLQKDPALLKSFQDDPVKALEKLTGVNLPDDQLKPLVAGIKAKLAASDIGGKLEGLKKLF' A
#
# COMPACT_ATOMS: atom_id res chain seq x y z
N MET A 1 -2.88 -5.92 -26.74
CA MET A 1 -3.36 -5.71 -25.36
C MET A 1 -2.40 -6.46 -24.46
N ASP A 2 -1.39 -5.77 -23.93
CA ASP A 2 -0.51 -6.35 -22.92
C ASP A 2 -1.30 -6.55 -21.63
N LEU A 3 -1.68 -7.79 -21.33
CA LEU A 3 -2.04 -8.21 -19.98
C LEU A 3 -0.75 -8.23 -19.14
N LYS A 4 -0.13 -7.07 -18.93
CA LYS A 4 0.83 -6.92 -17.84
C LYS A 4 -0.01 -6.92 -16.59
N PHE A 5 0.22 -7.91 -15.73
CA PHE A 5 -0.25 -7.84 -14.36
C PHE A 5 0.33 -6.55 -13.77
N ASP A 6 -0.47 -5.48 -13.75
CA ASP A 6 -0.02 -4.17 -13.30
C ASP A 6 0.09 -4.20 -11.79
N VAL A 7 1.24 -4.69 -11.32
CA VAL A 7 1.67 -4.64 -9.93
C VAL A 7 1.47 -3.22 -9.38
N LYS A 8 1.69 -2.19 -10.21
CA LYS A 8 1.40 -0.79 -9.87
C LYS A 8 -0.07 -0.53 -9.57
N GLU A 9 -0.97 -0.99 -10.42
CA GLU A 9 -2.42 -0.77 -10.26
C GLU A 9 -2.94 -1.53 -9.04
N LYS A 10 -2.49 -2.78 -8.85
CA LYS A 10 -2.73 -3.55 -7.64
C LYS A 10 -2.21 -2.84 -6.39
N VAL A 11 -0.98 -2.32 -6.42
CA VAL A 11 -0.39 -1.53 -5.33
C VAL A 11 -1.26 -0.32 -5.01
N GLU A 12 -1.70 0.42 -6.03
CA GLU A 12 -2.55 1.60 -5.85
C GLU A 12 -3.89 1.26 -5.21
N GLU A 13 -4.59 0.28 -5.77
CA GLU A 13 -5.90 -0.12 -5.26
C GLU A 13 -5.81 -0.60 -3.79
N LEU A 14 -4.79 -1.41 -3.48
CA LEU A 14 -4.58 -1.93 -2.13
C LEU A 14 -4.15 -0.82 -1.17
N ALA A 15 -3.26 0.09 -1.59
CA ALA A 15 -2.84 1.24 -0.79
C ALA A 15 -4.01 2.18 -0.50
N GLU A 16 -4.85 2.49 -1.48
CA GLU A 16 -6.04 3.31 -1.28
C GLU A 16 -7.04 2.67 -0.32
N LYS A 17 -7.30 1.35 -0.47
CA LYS A 17 -8.15 0.61 0.46
C LYS A 17 -7.58 0.64 1.88
N LEU A 18 -6.28 0.44 2.03
CA LEU A 18 -5.57 0.57 3.31
C LEU A 18 -5.70 1.98 3.87
N GLN A 19 -5.55 3.04 3.06
CA GLN A 19 -5.71 4.42 3.53
C GLN A 19 -7.14 4.74 3.98
N LYS A 20 -8.14 4.17 3.32
CA LYS A 20 -9.55 4.33 3.69
C LYS A 20 -9.92 3.53 4.94
N ASP A 21 -9.22 2.42 5.22
CA ASP A 21 -9.46 1.54 6.35
C ASP A 21 -8.31 1.57 7.38
N PRO A 22 -8.38 2.44 8.42
CA PRO A 22 -7.31 2.58 9.40
C PRO A 22 -7.03 1.29 10.19
N ALA A 23 -8.02 0.39 10.34
CA ALA A 23 -7.83 -0.92 10.96
C ALA A 23 -6.94 -1.84 10.11
N LEU A 24 -7.12 -1.82 8.79
CA LEU A 24 -6.27 -2.56 7.85
C LEU A 24 -4.90 -1.90 7.74
N LEU A 25 -4.82 -0.57 7.72
CA LEU A 25 -3.55 0.15 7.71
C LEU A 25 -2.69 -0.22 8.92
N LYS A 26 -3.29 -0.22 10.11
CA LYS A 26 -2.61 -0.65 11.34
C LYS A 26 -2.18 -2.12 11.26
N SER A 27 -3.05 -2.98 10.75
CA SER A 27 -2.71 -4.41 10.52
C SER A 27 -1.59 -4.58 9.49
N PHE A 28 -1.50 -3.71 8.48
CA PHE A 28 -0.48 -3.74 7.44
C PHE A 28 0.86 -3.17 7.92
N GLN A 29 0.84 -2.18 8.82
CA GLN A 29 2.05 -1.68 9.47
C GLN A 29 2.69 -2.75 10.36
N ASP A 30 1.86 -3.53 11.06
CA ASP A 30 2.29 -4.63 11.91
C ASP A 30 2.73 -5.83 11.05
N ASP A 31 1.88 -6.23 10.11
CA ASP A 31 1.99 -7.49 9.37
C ASP A 31 1.45 -7.35 7.93
N PRO A 32 2.24 -6.77 7.00
CA PRO A 32 1.77 -6.37 5.68
C PRO A 32 1.35 -7.56 4.81
N VAL A 33 2.05 -8.69 4.92
CA VAL A 33 1.73 -9.94 4.21
C VAL A 33 0.33 -10.41 4.61
N LYS A 34 0.10 -10.55 5.91
CA LYS A 34 -1.16 -11.03 6.48
C LYS A 34 -2.32 -10.06 6.23
N ALA A 35 -2.05 -8.76 6.27
CA ALA A 35 -3.04 -7.74 5.92
C ALA A 35 -3.47 -7.85 4.45
N LEU A 36 -2.54 -8.12 3.53
CA LEU A 36 -2.85 -8.35 2.13
C LEU A 36 -3.60 -9.66 1.90
N GLU A 37 -3.21 -10.74 2.56
CA GLU A 37 -3.95 -12.02 2.50
C GLU A 37 -5.40 -11.84 2.97
N LYS A 38 -5.62 -11.12 4.08
CA LYS A 38 -6.96 -10.81 4.58
C LYS A 38 -7.73 -9.87 3.64
N LEU A 39 -7.07 -8.87 3.08
CA LEU A 39 -7.68 -7.88 2.19
C LEU A 39 -8.09 -8.50 0.85
N THR A 40 -7.26 -9.39 0.32
CA THR A 40 -7.49 -10.03 -0.99
C THR A 40 -8.23 -11.36 -0.88
N GLY A 41 -8.26 -11.98 0.30
CA GLY A 41 -8.86 -13.30 0.52
C GLY A 41 -8.11 -14.44 -0.18
N VAL A 42 -6.90 -14.18 -0.69
CA VAL A 42 -6.08 -15.15 -1.41
C VAL A 42 -4.72 -15.32 -0.74
N ASN A 43 -4.30 -16.59 -0.60
CA ASN A 43 -2.96 -16.95 -0.16
C ASN A 43 -2.02 -16.88 -1.38
N LEU A 44 -1.55 -15.67 -1.65
CA LEU A 44 -0.58 -15.42 -2.72
C LEU A 44 0.83 -15.80 -2.25
N PRO A 45 1.74 -16.22 -3.16
CA PRO A 45 3.11 -16.51 -2.80
C PRO A 45 3.84 -15.26 -2.29
N ASP A 46 4.69 -15.43 -1.28
CA ASP A 46 5.55 -14.36 -0.75
C ASP A 46 6.34 -13.62 -1.83
N ASP A 47 6.76 -14.31 -2.89
CA ASP A 47 7.53 -13.73 -3.98
C ASP A 47 6.75 -12.65 -4.75
N GLN A 48 5.43 -12.81 -4.85
CA GLN A 48 4.54 -11.80 -5.44
C GLN A 48 4.11 -10.74 -4.41
N LEU A 49 3.97 -11.14 -3.14
CA LEU A 49 3.59 -10.22 -2.08
C LEU A 49 4.71 -9.24 -1.74
N LYS A 50 5.98 -9.65 -1.72
CA LYS A 50 7.13 -8.76 -1.43
C LYS A 50 7.14 -7.48 -2.26
N PRO A 51 7.10 -7.51 -3.61
CA PRO A 51 7.08 -6.30 -4.41
C PRO A 51 5.77 -5.49 -4.24
N LEU A 52 4.63 -6.16 -4.03
CA LEU A 52 3.35 -5.49 -3.75
C LEU A 52 3.40 -4.75 -2.41
N VAL A 53 3.80 -5.42 -1.34
CA VAL A 53 3.99 -4.85 0.01
C VAL A 53 4.96 -3.69 -0.03
N ALA A 54 6.11 -3.85 -0.69
CA ALA A 54 7.11 -2.79 -0.82
C ALA A 54 6.53 -1.58 -1.57
N GLY A 55 5.83 -1.81 -2.68
CA GLY A 55 5.15 -0.76 -3.45
C GLY A 55 4.09 -0.02 -2.64
N ILE A 56 3.24 -0.76 -1.91
CA ILE A 56 2.18 -0.20 -1.05
C ILE A 56 2.80 0.61 0.07
N LYS A 57 3.81 0.06 0.77
CA LYS A 57 4.50 0.75 1.85
C LYS A 57 5.20 2.02 1.36
N ALA A 58 5.83 1.97 0.19
CA ALA A 58 6.42 3.15 -0.45
C ALA A 58 5.36 4.19 -0.81
N LYS A 59 4.20 3.78 -1.34
CA LYS A 59 3.11 4.71 -1.68
C LYS A 59 2.46 5.32 -0.45
N LEU A 60 2.21 4.53 0.59
CA LEU A 60 1.74 5.02 1.89
C LEU A 60 2.72 6.02 2.50
N ALA A 61 4.02 5.68 2.55
CA ALA A 61 5.05 6.58 3.05
C ALA A 61 5.14 7.87 2.22
N ALA A 62 5.02 7.78 0.89
CA ALA A 62 4.98 8.95 0.02
C ALA A 62 3.74 9.83 0.27
N SER A 63 2.56 9.24 0.54
CA SER A 63 1.37 9.99 0.92
C SER A 63 1.50 10.65 2.30
N ASP A 64 2.06 9.95 3.29
CA ASP A 64 2.33 10.49 4.64
C ASP A 64 3.33 11.66 4.60
N ILE A 65 4.40 11.50 3.82
CA ILE A 65 5.41 12.53 3.60
C ILE A 65 4.82 13.69 2.79
N GLY A 66 4.01 13.41 1.77
CA GLY A 66 3.33 14.44 0.97
C GLY A 66 2.49 15.38 1.84
N GLY A 67 1.68 14.82 2.76
CA GLY A 67 0.89 15.62 3.70
C GLY A 67 1.74 16.49 4.64
N LYS A 68 2.87 15.96 5.14
CA LYS A 68 3.77 16.71 6.03
C LYS A 68 4.61 17.76 5.30
N LEU A 69 5.10 17.46 4.10
CA LEU A 69 5.85 18.40 3.27
C LEU A 69 4.96 19.54 2.77
N GLU A 70 3.71 19.25 2.41
CA GLU A 70 2.75 20.27 2.05
C GLU A 70 2.39 21.18 3.24
N GLY A 71 2.31 20.60 4.45
CA GLY A 71 2.20 21.35 5.71
C GLY A 71 3.41 22.27 5.96
N LEU A 72 4.64 21.76 5.74
CA LEU A 72 5.86 22.56 5.89
C LEU A 72 5.98 23.67 4.84
N LYS A 73 5.58 23.42 3.59
CA LYS A 73 5.61 24.43 2.52
C LYS A 73 4.62 25.59 2.77
N LYS A 74 3.58 25.38 3.58
CA LYS A 74 2.68 26.48 4.02
C LYS A 74 3.24 27.29 5.19
N LEU A 75 4.28 26.81 5.86
CA LEU A 75 4.91 27.48 7.00
C LEU A 75 6.10 28.37 6.61
N PHE A 76 6.56 28.28 5.35
CA PHE A 76 7.62 29.11 4.77
C PHE A 76 7.07 29.93 3.60
#